data_AF-A0A0R3TVM4-F1
#
_entry.id   AF-A0A0R3TVM4-F1
#
_cell.length_a   1.000
_cell.length_b   1.000
_cell.length_c   1.000
_cell.angle_alpha   90.00
_cell.angle_beta   90.00
_cell.angle_gamma   90.00
#
_symmetry.space_group_name_H-M   'P 1'
#
loop_
_entity.id
_entity.type
_entity.pdbx_description
1 polymer ?
#
loop_
_entity_poly.entity_id
_entity_poly.type
_entity_poly.pdbx_seq_one_letter_code
_entity_poly.pdbx_strand_id
1 'polypeptide(L)'
;LHSVACVLFLWARFDARPETENLSTSSVGLAVSLCAIAVQMRLLEKGSIIDVRGRSDINGKLMSIRGRNISGARIEPLRFAYLHIIAQIESVFNYLTALIDVIDALMPEEAGCGMEFLPPQIMFPSGCLAHHIACRLSYAQPKDRMREAMETWLPELLGRVEAQFVEEIKSMFSGLIRFVDSWTACVPPAEFWNRRRDHPPPSTSDHRPDQPRRADNRLHGKAWQPRKDADLEPAVIWRMRENGLID
;
A
#
# COMPACT_ATOMS: atom_id res chain seq x y z
N LEU A 1 2.64 10.24 -12.27
CA LEU A 1 1.24 10.59 -11.89
C LEU A 1 0.20 9.68 -12.53
N HIS A 2 0.18 9.50 -13.86
CA HIS A 2 -0.80 8.61 -14.52
C HIS A 2 -0.80 7.19 -13.96
N SER A 3 0.38 6.57 -13.78
CA SER A 3 0.52 5.25 -13.14
C SER A 3 -0.10 5.20 -11.73
N VAL A 4 0.14 6.24 -10.91
CA VAL A 4 -0.44 6.36 -9.56
C VAL A 4 -1.97 6.46 -9.63
N ALA A 5 -2.51 7.28 -10.54
CA ALA A 5 -3.94 7.41 -10.74
C ALA A 5 -4.58 6.06 -11.13
N CYS A 6 -3.97 5.35 -12.09
CA CYS A 6 -4.43 4.04 -12.54
C CYS A 6 -4.45 3.01 -11.41
N VAL A 7 -3.36 2.91 -10.64
CA VAL A 7 -3.25 1.97 -9.51
C VAL A 7 -4.30 2.28 -8.43
N LEU A 8 -4.45 3.55 -8.05
CA LEU A 8 -5.41 3.95 -7.02
C LEU A 8 -6.85 3.74 -7.49
N PHE A 9 -7.16 4.06 -8.74
CA PHE A 9 -8.46 3.79 -9.33
C PHE A 9 -8.78 2.30 -9.34
N LEU A 10 -7.86 1.46 -9.82
CA LEU A 10 -8.07 0.01 -9.89
C LEU A 10 -8.20 -0.58 -8.49
N TRP A 11 -7.35 -0.19 -7.55
CA TRP A 11 -7.49 -0.60 -6.16
C TRP A 11 -8.86 -0.21 -5.59
N ALA A 12 -9.26 1.07 -5.68
CA ALA A 12 -10.54 1.55 -5.14
C ALA A 12 -11.74 0.83 -5.80
N ARG A 13 -11.65 0.57 -7.10
CA ARG A 13 -12.66 -0.17 -7.89
C ARG A 13 -12.82 -1.63 -7.43
N PHE A 14 -11.73 -2.29 -7.06
CA PHE A 14 -11.72 -3.73 -6.77
C PHE A 14 -11.75 -4.08 -5.28
N ASP A 15 -11.46 -3.15 -4.36
CA ASP A 15 -11.47 -3.41 -2.90
C ASP A 15 -12.86 -3.20 -2.26
N ALA A 16 -13.79 -2.48 -2.91
CA ALA A 16 -15.22 -2.38 -2.58
C ALA A 16 -15.58 -2.14 -1.09
N ARG A 17 -14.68 -1.56 -0.29
CA ARG A 17 -14.92 -1.19 1.11
C ARG A 17 -15.53 0.22 1.18
N PRO A 18 -16.39 0.51 2.16
CA PRO A 18 -16.91 1.87 2.36
C PRO A 18 -15.78 2.89 2.65
N GLU A 19 -14.67 2.42 3.22
CA GLU A 19 -13.47 3.22 3.50
C GLU A 19 -12.66 3.60 2.26
N THR A 20 -13.00 3.03 1.10
CA THR A 20 -12.35 3.27 -0.21
C THR A 20 -13.29 3.94 -1.21
N GLU A 21 -14.47 4.37 -0.78
CA GLU A 21 -15.48 4.99 -1.67
C GLU A 21 -14.98 6.31 -2.26
N ASN A 22 -14.30 7.12 -1.44
CA ASN A 22 -13.59 8.33 -1.87
C ASN A 22 -12.15 8.32 -1.34
N LEU A 23 -11.20 8.51 -2.23
CA LEU A 23 -9.79 8.64 -1.92
C LEU A 23 -9.52 9.88 -1.07
N SER A 24 -10.24 10.98 -1.29
CA SER A 24 -10.15 12.21 -0.47
C SER A 24 -10.48 12.00 1.02
N THR A 25 -11.20 10.93 1.36
CA THR A 25 -11.53 10.58 2.74
C THR A 25 -10.76 9.35 3.24
N SER A 26 -10.02 8.66 2.36
CA SER A 26 -9.26 7.45 2.71
C SER A 26 -7.92 7.78 3.33
N SER A 27 -7.68 7.38 4.58
CA SER A 27 -6.39 7.63 5.24
C SER A 27 -5.23 6.90 4.55
N VAL A 28 -5.44 5.65 4.14
CA VAL A 28 -4.41 4.85 3.45
C VAL A 28 -4.18 5.35 2.02
N GLY A 29 -5.25 5.65 1.30
CA GLY A 29 -5.17 6.17 -0.07
C GLY A 29 -4.40 7.49 -0.15
N LEU A 30 -4.70 8.43 0.76
CA LEU A 30 -3.95 9.69 0.87
C LEU A 30 -2.49 9.46 1.26
N ALA A 31 -2.21 8.59 2.22
CA ALA A 31 -0.83 8.31 2.67
C ALA A 31 0.05 7.73 1.56
N VAL A 32 -0.47 6.76 0.79
CA VAL A 32 0.26 6.18 -0.35
C VAL A 32 0.47 7.24 -1.44
N SER A 33 -0.55 8.04 -1.75
CA SER A 33 -0.48 9.10 -2.74
C SER A 33 0.55 10.19 -2.36
N LEU A 34 0.56 10.59 -1.08
CA LEU A 34 1.52 11.54 -0.53
C LEU A 34 2.96 11.02 -0.68
N CYS A 35 3.21 9.76 -0.31
CA CYS A 35 4.54 9.16 -0.44
C CYS A 35 4.99 9.11 -1.91
N ALA A 36 4.11 8.67 -2.81
CA ALA A 36 4.42 8.56 -4.24
C ALA A 36 4.72 9.92 -4.88
N ILE A 37 3.95 10.97 -4.55
CA ILE A 37 4.19 12.33 -5.05
C ILE A 37 5.47 12.91 -4.45
N ALA A 38 5.66 12.79 -3.13
CA ALA A 38 6.84 13.35 -2.48
C ALA A 38 8.14 12.76 -3.05
N VAL A 39 8.16 11.45 -3.35
CA VAL A 39 9.29 10.85 -4.05
C VAL A 39 9.41 11.43 -5.46
N GLN A 40 8.36 11.36 -6.28
CA GLN A 40 8.38 11.83 -7.68
C GLN A 40 8.89 13.28 -7.79
N MET A 41 8.45 14.17 -6.91
CA MET A 41 8.88 15.57 -6.93
C MET A 41 10.35 15.72 -6.53
N ARG A 42 10.81 14.96 -5.52
CA ARG A 42 12.25 14.89 -5.17
C ARG A 42 13.09 14.28 -6.29
N LEU A 43 12.50 13.42 -7.14
CA LEU A 43 13.17 12.92 -8.33
C LEU A 43 13.31 14.00 -9.40
N LEU A 44 12.25 14.77 -9.64
CA LEU A 44 12.23 15.87 -10.62
C LEU A 44 13.20 16.99 -10.24
N GLU A 45 13.26 17.36 -8.96
CA GLU A 45 14.20 18.37 -8.43
C GLU A 45 15.67 18.02 -8.70
N LYS A 46 16.01 16.72 -8.70
CA LYS A 46 17.39 16.23 -8.88
C LYS A 46 17.78 15.93 -10.34
N GLY A 47 16.89 16.13 -11.30
CA GLY A 47 17.17 15.88 -12.72
C GLY A 47 17.20 14.39 -13.09
N SER A 48 16.01 13.83 -13.32
CA SER A 48 15.56 12.55 -13.96
C SER A 48 16.39 11.24 -13.92
N ILE A 49 17.69 11.20 -13.64
CA ILE A 49 18.49 9.97 -13.61
C ILE A 49 18.93 9.70 -12.17
N ILE A 50 18.12 8.93 -11.45
CA ILE A 50 18.41 8.58 -10.07
C ILE A 50 18.94 7.15 -10.05
N ASP A 51 20.26 7.09 -9.90
CA ASP A 51 21.01 5.88 -9.59
C ASP A 51 20.57 5.29 -8.24
N VAL A 52 21.09 4.10 -7.91
CA VAL A 52 20.78 3.40 -6.65
C VAL A 52 21.05 4.29 -5.42
N ARG A 53 22.03 5.19 -5.49
CA ARG A 53 22.45 6.08 -4.40
C ARG A 53 21.48 7.23 -4.19
N GLY A 54 20.97 7.85 -5.25
CA GLY A 54 19.94 8.87 -5.17
C GLY A 54 18.61 8.33 -4.61
N ARG A 55 18.28 7.06 -4.91
CA ARG A 55 17.12 6.35 -4.33
C ARG A 55 17.31 6.13 -2.83
N SER A 56 18.51 5.70 -2.42
CA SER A 56 18.86 5.51 -1.01
C SER A 56 18.80 6.82 -0.20
N ASP A 57 19.21 7.96 -0.78
CA ASP A 57 19.13 9.26 -0.11
C ASP A 57 17.67 9.70 0.11
N ILE A 58 16.80 9.50 -0.90
CA ILE A 58 15.37 9.82 -0.76
C ILE A 58 14.71 8.94 0.28
N ASN A 59 14.99 7.63 0.25
CA ASN A 59 14.47 6.71 1.25
C ASN A 59 14.99 7.05 2.66
N GLY A 60 16.28 7.38 2.79
CA GLY A 60 16.88 7.85 4.04
C GLY A 60 16.21 9.11 4.58
N LYS A 61 15.92 10.09 3.72
CA LYS A 61 15.18 11.31 4.10
C LYS A 61 13.75 11.01 4.54
N LEU A 62 13.03 10.14 3.82
CA LEU A 62 11.69 9.70 4.20
C LEU A 62 11.69 8.96 5.55
N MET A 63 12.68 8.10 5.78
CA MET A 63 12.86 7.43 7.08
C MET A 63 13.26 8.41 8.19
N SER A 64 13.99 9.49 7.88
CA SER A 64 14.30 10.56 8.84
C SER A 64 13.07 11.35 9.26
N ILE A 65 12.09 11.53 8.37
CA ILE A 65 10.81 12.21 8.66
C ILE A 65 10.00 11.33 9.60
N ARG A 66 9.94 10.02 9.32
CA ARG A 66 9.39 9.03 10.24
C ARG A 66 10.08 9.10 11.61
N GLY A 67 11.41 9.07 11.64
CA GLY A 67 12.19 9.10 12.89
C GLY A 67 11.91 10.36 13.73
N ARG A 68 11.80 11.53 13.10
CA ARG A 68 11.47 12.79 13.77
C ARG A 68 10.03 12.84 14.29
N ASN A 69 9.07 12.27 13.56
CA ASN A 69 7.67 12.28 13.95
C ASN A 69 7.32 11.17 14.97
N ILE A 70 8.13 10.10 15.03
CA ILE A 70 7.99 9.01 16.01
C ILE A 70 8.77 9.27 17.30
N SER A 71 9.91 9.98 17.27
CA SER A 71 10.79 10.13 18.44
C SER A 71 10.16 10.84 19.65
N GLY A 72 9.01 11.50 19.49
CA GLY A 72 8.21 12.08 20.57
C GLY A 72 6.78 11.56 20.69
N ALA A 73 6.35 10.63 19.82
CA ALA A 73 4.98 10.11 19.80
C ALA A 73 4.96 8.68 20.37
N ARG A 74 3.93 8.36 21.16
CA ARG A 74 3.66 6.97 21.57
C ARG A 74 3.63 6.10 20.31
N ILE A 75 4.39 5.00 20.30
CA ILE A 75 4.44 4.02 19.20
C ILE A 75 3.00 3.72 18.79
N GLU A 76 2.59 4.12 17.58
CA GLU A 76 1.24 3.84 17.12
C GLU A 76 1.06 2.31 17.02
N PRO A 77 -0.07 1.77 17.51
CA PRO A 77 -0.32 0.34 17.41
C PRO A 77 -0.34 -0.09 15.95
N LEU A 78 0.23 -1.26 15.67
CA LEU A 78 0.32 -1.78 14.32
C LEU A 78 -1.08 -2.12 13.78
N ARG A 79 -1.64 -1.24 12.96
CA ARG A 79 -2.94 -1.47 12.30
C ARG A 79 -2.78 -2.41 11.10
N PHE A 80 -2.99 -3.71 11.33
CA PHE A 80 -2.90 -4.74 10.28
C PHE A 80 -3.81 -4.47 9.08
N ALA A 81 -5.00 -3.91 9.30
CA ALA A 81 -5.90 -3.53 8.21
C ALA A 81 -5.23 -2.55 7.23
N TYR A 82 -4.44 -1.59 7.74
CA TYR A 82 -3.77 -0.60 6.90
C TYR A 82 -2.58 -1.21 6.16
N LEU A 83 -1.82 -2.08 6.82
CA LEU A 83 -0.75 -2.83 6.16
C LEU A 83 -1.29 -3.72 5.03
N HIS A 84 -2.42 -4.37 5.27
CA HIS A 84 -3.07 -5.20 4.26
C HIS A 84 -3.52 -4.36 3.06
N ILE A 85 -4.15 -3.21 3.28
CA ILE A 85 -4.55 -2.31 2.20
C ILE A 85 -3.33 -1.80 1.42
N ILE A 86 -2.26 -1.39 2.11
CA ILE A 86 -1.02 -0.96 1.44
C ILE A 86 -0.47 -2.10 0.56
N ALA A 87 -0.42 -3.33 1.07
CA ALA A 87 0.03 -4.50 0.32
C ALA A 87 -0.89 -4.83 -0.87
N GLN A 88 -2.20 -4.60 -0.75
CA GLN A 88 -3.14 -4.74 -1.86
C GLN A 88 -2.83 -3.72 -2.96
N ILE A 89 -2.62 -2.45 -2.60
CA ILE A 89 -2.27 -1.39 -3.57
C ILE A 89 -0.94 -1.70 -4.27
N GLU A 90 0.06 -2.15 -3.51
CA GLU A 90 1.35 -2.58 -4.05
C GLU A 90 1.21 -3.79 -4.99
N SER A 91 0.34 -4.75 -4.65
CA SER A 91 0.03 -5.89 -5.52
C SER A 91 -0.60 -5.45 -6.84
N VAL A 92 -1.56 -4.52 -6.81
CA VAL A 92 -2.17 -3.95 -8.03
C VAL A 92 -1.10 -3.32 -8.93
N PHE A 93 -0.19 -2.55 -8.34
CA PHE A 93 0.93 -1.97 -9.07
C PHE A 93 1.80 -3.05 -9.72
N ASN A 94 2.23 -4.06 -8.95
CA ASN A 94 3.11 -5.12 -9.47
C ASN A 94 2.46 -5.91 -10.61
N TYR A 95 1.15 -6.21 -10.52
CA TYR A 95 0.44 -6.89 -11.59
C TYR A 95 0.30 -6.04 -12.85
N LEU A 96 0.09 -4.73 -12.73
CA LEU A 96 0.04 -3.83 -13.88
C LEU A 96 1.40 -3.70 -14.56
N THR A 97 2.48 -3.58 -13.79
CA THR A 97 3.85 -3.56 -14.33
C THR A 97 4.15 -4.85 -15.07
N ALA A 98 3.89 -6.01 -14.46
CA ALA A 98 4.09 -7.30 -15.12
C ALA A 98 3.25 -7.46 -16.40
N LEU A 99 2.01 -6.94 -16.41
CA LEU A 99 1.17 -6.95 -17.61
C LEU A 99 1.77 -6.10 -18.73
N ILE A 100 2.31 -4.94 -18.40
CA ILE A 100 2.97 -4.06 -19.36
C ILE A 100 4.23 -4.72 -19.91
N ASP A 101 5.05 -5.32 -19.05
CA ASP A 101 6.25 -6.06 -19.48
C ASP A 101 5.89 -7.18 -20.46
N VAL A 102 4.77 -7.89 -20.23
CA VAL A 102 4.26 -8.91 -21.15
C VAL A 102 3.77 -8.30 -22.46
N ILE A 103 3.04 -7.18 -22.42
CA ILE A 103 2.59 -6.50 -23.64
C ILE A 103 3.79 -6.02 -24.45
N ASP A 104 4.77 -5.39 -23.83
CA ASP A 104 6.01 -4.94 -24.47
C ASP A 104 6.76 -6.10 -25.12
N ALA A 105 6.86 -7.25 -24.45
CA ALA A 105 7.48 -8.45 -25.00
C ALA A 105 6.72 -9.05 -26.21
N LEU A 106 5.42 -8.74 -26.35
CA LEU A 106 4.58 -9.20 -27.46
C LEU A 106 4.50 -8.19 -28.62
N MET A 107 4.95 -6.95 -28.41
CA MET A 107 4.96 -5.91 -29.43
C MET A 107 6.27 -5.93 -30.24
N PRO A 108 6.24 -5.53 -31.53
CA PRO A 108 7.46 -5.31 -32.31
C PRO A 108 8.36 -4.27 -31.61
N GLU A 109 9.69 -4.43 -31.71
CA GLU A 109 10.67 -3.60 -31.00
C GLU A 109 10.51 -2.09 -31.25
N GLU A 110 9.93 -1.68 -32.39
CA GLU A 110 9.69 -0.27 -32.70
C GLU A 110 8.35 0.30 -32.16
N ALA A 111 7.49 -0.55 -31.59
CA ALA A 111 6.10 -0.23 -31.27
C ALA A 111 5.69 -0.61 -29.83
N GLY A 112 6.61 -0.48 -28.86
CA GLY A 112 6.32 -0.74 -27.44
C GLY A 112 5.03 -0.07 -26.95
N CYS A 113 4.47 -0.59 -25.85
CA CYS A 113 3.14 -0.21 -25.37
C CYS A 113 3.04 1.28 -24.92
N GLY A 114 4.17 1.97 -24.79
CA GLY A 114 4.23 3.40 -24.48
C GLY A 114 3.75 3.75 -23.07
N MET A 115 3.49 2.74 -22.22
CA MET A 115 3.15 2.95 -20.81
C MET A 115 4.37 2.76 -19.93
N GLU A 116 4.89 3.86 -19.39
CA GLU A 116 6.00 3.80 -18.44
C GLU A 116 5.47 3.79 -16.99
N PHE A 117 5.76 2.70 -16.27
CA PHE A 117 5.57 2.64 -14.84
C PHE A 117 6.88 2.90 -14.13
N LEU A 118 6.86 3.86 -13.19
CA LEU A 118 8.00 4.11 -12.32
C LEU A 118 8.26 2.88 -11.45
N PRO A 119 9.52 2.51 -11.17
CA PRO A 119 9.85 1.38 -10.31
C PRO A 119 9.06 1.38 -8.99
N PRO A 120 8.71 0.21 -8.42
CA PRO A 120 7.89 0.14 -7.21
C PRO A 120 8.47 0.93 -6.04
N GLN A 121 9.79 1.05 -5.94
CA GLN A 121 10.47 1.81 -4.88
C GLN A 121 10.21 3.32 -4.98
N ILE A 122 9.71 3.81 -6.12
CA ILE A 122 9.33 5.21 -6.33
C ILE A 122 7.87 5.43 -5.92
N MET A 123 6.99 4.49 -6.20
CA MET A 123 5.57 4.57 -5.80
C MET A 123 5.35 4.17 -4.33
N PHE A 124 6.14 3.23 -3.83
CA PHE A 124 6.08 2.68 -2.48
C PHE A 124 7.46 2.75 -1.83
N PRO A 125 7.97 3.97 -1.53
CA PRO A 125 9.30 4.13 -0.96
C PRO A 125 9.43 3.48 0.43
N SER A 126 8.33 3.47 1.20
CA SER A 126 8.29 2.94 2.56
C SER A 126 6.85 2.63 2.97
N GLY A 127 6.53 1.33 3.05
CA GLY A 127 5.26 0.88 3.64
C GLY A 127 5.09 1.30 5.10
N CYS A 128 6.19 1.39 5.84
CA CYS A 128 6.18 1.87 7.23
C CYS A 128 5.82 3.36 7.35
N LEU A 129 6.32 4.21 6.44
CA LEU A 129 5.96 5.63 6.43
C LEU A 129 4.51 5.82 5.99
N ALA A 130 4.09 5.14 4.92
CA ALA A 130 2.70 5.17 4.48
C ALA A 130 1.74 4.70 5.59
N HIS A 131 2.10 3.63 6.32
CA HIS A 131 1.34 3.15 7.47
C HIS A 131 1.26 4.19 8.58
N HIS A 132 2.39 4.80 8.96
CA HIS A 132 2.41 5.83 9.99
C HIS A 132 1.52 7.02 9.61
N ILE A 133 1.68 7.57 8.40
CA ILE A 133 0.84 8.68 7.90
C ILE A 133 -0.65 8.28 7.89
N ALA A 134 -0.98 7.07 7.43
CA ALA A 134 -2.36 6.59 7.43
C ALA A 134 -2.94 6.48 8.85
N CYS A 135 -2.15 6.03 9.82
CA CYS A 135 -2.54 6.03 11.23
C CYS A 135 -2.80 7.45 11.74
N ARG A 136 -1.96 8.43 11.38
CA ARG A 136 -2.12 9.82 11.82
C ARG A 136 -3.35 10.47 11.20
N LEU A 137 -3.52 10.35 9.88
CA LEU A 137 -4.71 10.81 9.16
C LEU A 137 -6.00 10.15 9.68
N SER A 138 -5.93 8.94 10.25
CA SER A 138 -7.11 8.28 10.78
C SER A 138 -7.69 8.93 12.04
N TYR A 139 -6.90 9.73 12.77
CA TYR A 139 -7.39 10.51 13.90
C TYR A 139 -8.22 11.72 13.47
N ALA A 140 -8.05 12.19 12.22
CA ALA A 140 -8.88 13.22 11.64
C ALA A 140 -10.23 12.67 11.17
N GLN A 141 -11.24 13.53 11.26
CA GLN A 141 -12.55 13.25 10.66
C GLN A 141 -12.39 13.06 9.15
N PRO A 142 -13.15 12.14 8.50
CA PRO A 142 -12.99 11.83 7.08
C PRO A 142 -12.94 13.05 6.15
N LYS A 143 -13.78 14.06 6.41
CA LYS A 143 -13.86 15.32 5.65
C LYS A 143 -12.63 16.23 5.78
N ASP A 144 -11.84 16.05 6.84
CA ASP A 144 -10.69 16.89 7.18
C ASP A 144 -9.36 16.26 6.74
N ARG A 145 -9.35 14.97 6.38
CA ARG A 145 -8.14 14.20 6.03
C ARG A 145 -7.39 14.77 4.83
N MET A 146 -8.10 15.16 3.78
CA MET A 146 -7.47 15.79 2.60
C MET A 146 -6.77 17.10 2.96
N ARG A 147 -7.39 17.91 3.83
CA ARG A 147 -6.79 19.16 4.31
C ARG A 147 -5.53 18.87 5.13
N GLU A 148 -5.57 17.91 6.05
CA GLU A 148 -4.39 17.53 6.83
C GLU A 148 -3.26 16.94 5.96
N ALA A 149 -3.62 16.15 4.94
CA ALA A 149 -2.67 15.65 3.96
C ALA A 149 -1.94 16.78 3.23
N MET A 150 -2.66 17.82 2.77
CA MET A 150 -2.10 18.94 2.02
C MET A 150 -1.37 19.96 2.89
N GLU A 151 -1.90 20.30 4.06
CA GLU A 151 -1.37 21.41 4.88
C GLU A 151 -0.33 20.97 5.90
N THR A 152 -0.27 19.68 6.24
CA THR A 152 0.67 19.15 7.24
C THR A 152 1.66 18.19 6.59
N TRP A 153 1.16 17.07 6.05
CA TRP A 153 2.04 15.99 5.62
C TRP A 153 2.81 16.30 4.33
N LEU A 154 2.17 16.92 3.34
CA LEU A 154 2.82 17.20 2.07
C LEU A 154 4.02 18.17 2.23
N PRO A 155 3.91 19.32 2.94
CA PRO A 155 5.06 20.17 3.25
C PRO A 155 6.15 19.44 4.03
N GLU A 156 5.79 18.62 5.03
CA GLU A 156 6.77 17.84 5.80
C GLU A 156 7.56 16.85 4.92
N LEU A 157 6.86 16.18 4.00
CA LEU A 157 7.44 15.21 3.08
C LEU A 157 8.35 15.85 2.03
N LEU A 158 8.05 17.07 1.59
CA LEU A 158 8.87 17.84 0.65
C LEU A 158 10.05 18.52 1.36
N GLY A 159 9.89 18.93 2.61
CA GLY A 159 10.92 19.61 3.39
C GLY A 159 11.08 21.07 2.96
N ARG A 160 12.33 21.56 2.92
CA ARG A 160 12.62 22.95 2.53
C ARG A 160 12.63 23.06 1.01
N VAL A 161 11.49 23.45 0.45
CA VAL A 161 11.30 23.77 -0.97
C VAL A 161 10.67 25.15 -1.10
N GLU A 162 10.76 25.77 -2.28
CA GLU A 162 10.16 27.08 -2.54
C GLU A 162 8.64 27.05 -2.35
N ALA A 163 8.08 28.11 -1.77
CA ALA A 163 6.65 28.16 -1.44
C ALA A 163 5.76 28.00 -2.68
N GLN A 164 6.17 28.59 -3.82
CA GLN A 164 5.45 28.44 -5.08
C GLN A 164 5.41 26.97 -5.55
N PHE A 165 6.53 26.26 -5.42
CA PHE A 165 6.61 24.84 -5.77
C PHE A 165 5.73 23.98 -4.87
N VAL A 166 5.62 24.29 -3.57
CA VAL A 166 4.69 23.60 -2.66
C VAL A 166 3.24 23.76 -3.13
N GLU A 167 2.84 24.97 -3.50
CA GLU A 167 1.46 25.22 -3.98
C GLU A 167 1.18 24.53 -5.32
N GLU A 168 2.14 24.46 -6.23
CA GLU A 168 2.03 23.67 -7.46
C GLU A 168 1.83 22.19 -7.16
N ILE A 169 2.59 21.63 -6.20
CA ILE A 169 2.44 20.22 -5.79
C ILE A 169 1.11 19.99 -5.08
N LYS A 170 0.65 20.91 -4.24
CA LYS A 170 -0.69 20.83 -3.61
C LYS A 170 -1.79 20.79 -4.66
N SER A 171 -1.71 21.66 -5.67
CA SER A 171 -2.66 21.70 -6.80
C SER A 171 -2.65 20.38 -7.57
N MET A 172 -1.47 19.86 -7.90
CA MET A 172 -1.30 18.59 -8.60
C MET A 172 -1.79 17.38 -7.77
N PHE A 173 -1.50 17.34 -6.47
CA PHE A 173 -2.00 16.31 -5.55
C PHE A 173 -3.53 16.37 -5.47
N SER A 174 -4.11 17.55 -5.26
CA SER A 174 -5.56 17.74 -5.24
C SER A 174 -6.21 17.33 -6.57
N GLY A 175 -5.60 17.68 -7.69
CA GLY A 175 -6.03 17.27 -9.03
C GLY A 175 -6.04 15.75 -9.20
N LEU A 176 -4.97 15.06 -8.76
CA LEU A 176 -4.89 13.59 -8.80
C LEU A 176 -6.01 12.94 -7.98
N ILE A 177 -6.21 13.38 -6.73
CA ILE A 177 -7.22 12.80 -5.84
C ILE A 177 -8.62 13.02 -6.42
N ARG A 178 -8.93 14.24 -6.88
CA ARG A 178 -10.21 14.58 -7.53
C ARG A 178 -10.44 13.77 -8.80
N PHE A 179 -9.40 13.54 -9.59
CA PHE A 179 -9.50 12.73 -10.80
C PHE A 179 -9.87 11.28 -10.47
N VAL A 180 -9.21 10.67 -9.48
CA VAL A 180 -9.52 9.31 -9.04
C VAL A 180 -10.92 9.23 -8.44
N ASP A 181 -11.32 10.17 -7.57
CA ASP A 181 -12.66 10.22 -6.97
C ASP A 181 -13.75 10.38 -8.04
N SER A 182 -13.52 11.21 -9.05
CA SER A 182 -14.45 11.36 -10.17
C SER A 182 -14.59 10.08 -10.98
N TRP A 183 -13.50 9.33 -11.16
CA TRP A 183 -13.52 8.06 -11.89
C TRP A 183 -14.19 6.95 -11.10
N THR A 184 -13.92 6.83 -9.80
CA THR A 184 -14.57 5.85 -8.93
C THR A 184 -16.07 6.12 -8.80
N ALA A 185 -16.49 7.39 -8.78
CA ALA A 185 -17.90 7.76 -8.81
C ALA A 185 -18.61 7.36 -10.12
N CYS A 186 -17.92 7.47 -11.26
CA CYS A 186 -18.47 7.13 -12.57
C CYS A 186 -18.48 5.62 -12.87
N VAL A 187 -17.67 4.82 -12.19
CA VAL A 187 -17.56 3.39 -12.47
C VAL A 187 -17.73 2.58 -11.17
N PRO A 188 -18.93 2.02 -10.90
CA PRO A 188 -19.25 1.38 -9.63
C PRO A 188 -18.30 0.21 -9.33
N PRO A 189 -18.08 -0.15 -8.04
CA PRO A 189 -17.20 -1.25 -7.66
C PRO A 189 -17.51 -2.53 -8.45
N ALA A 190 -16.46 -3.27 -8.82
CA ALA A 190 -16.63 -4.43 -9.70
C ALA A 190 -17.65 -5.45 -9.11
N GLU A 191 -18.70 -5.76 -9.88
CA GLU A 191 -19.84 -6.60 -9.45
C GLU A 191 -19.44 -8.00 -8.95
N PHE A 192 -18.24 -8.46 -9.27
CA PHE A 192 -17.69 -9.76 -8.84
C PHE A 192 -17.76 -9.96 -7.32
N TRP A 193 -17.71 -8.89 -6.53
CA TRP A 193 -17.77 -8.98 -5.07
C TRP A 193 -19.18 -8.99 -4.46
N ASN A 194 -20.21 -8.57 -5.19
CA ASN A 194 -21.60 -8.73 -4.70
C ASN A 194 -21.90 -10.23 -4.53
N ARG A 195 -21.46 -11.06 -5.49
CA ARG A 195 -21.59 -12.54 -5.40
C ARG A 195 -20.80 -13.17 -4.24
N ARG A 196 -19.68 -12.58 -3.82
CA ARG A 196 -18.83 -13.11 -2.73
C ARG A 196 -19.33 -12.73 -1.34
N ARG A 197 -20.06 -11.63 -1.20
CA ARG A 197 -20.72 -11.24 0.05
C ARG A 197 -21.98 -12.08 0.31
N ASP A 198 -22.70 -12.43 -0.76
CA ASP A 198 -23.92 -13.24 -0.67
C ASP A 198 -23.65 -14.75 -0.49
N HIS A 199 -22.43 -15.18 -0.81
CA HIS A 199 -21.99 -16.57 -0.66
C HIS A 199 -20.67 -16.64 0.11
N PRO A 200 -20.69 -16.82 1.44
CA PRO A 200 -19.48 -17.23 2.13
C PRO A 200 -18.93 -18.50 1.46
N PRO A 201 -17.59 -18.67 1.37
CA PRO A 201 -17.02 -19.90 0.83
C PRO A 201 -17.63 -21.08 1.60
N PRO A 202 -18.03 -22.17 0.91
CA PRO A 202 -18.58 -23.33 1.60
C PRO A 202 -17.58 -23.76 2.66
N SER A 203 -18.04 -23.78 3.91
CA SER A 203 -17.24 -24.24 5.03
C SER A 203 -16.72 -25.64 4.68
N THR A 204 -15.42 -25.81 4.60
CA THR A 204 -14.80 -27.13 4.42
C THR A 204 -14.85 -27.97 5.70
N SER A 205 -15.71 -27.61 6.67
CA SER A 205 -15.83 -28.30 7.96
C SER A 205 -16.94 -29.36 8.02
N ASP A 206 -17.52 -29.81 6.91
CA ASP A 206 -18.43 -30.97 6.92
C ASP A 206 -17.64 -32.27 6.75
N HIS A 207 -16.90 -32.64 7.79
CA HIS A 207 -16.46 -34.02 7.97
C HIS A 207 -17.66 -34.88 8.39
N ARG A 208 -18.27 -35.55 7.42
CA ARG A 208 -19.12 -36.73 7.68
C ARG A 208 -18.24 -37.85 8.23
N PRO A 209 -18.49 -38.37 9.43
CA PRO A 209 -17.78 -39.53 9.94
C PRO A 209 -18.54 -40.77 9.52
N ASP A 210 -18.20 -41.36 8.36
CA ASP A 210 -18.52 -42.77 8.07
C ASP A 210 -17.88 -43.19 6.73
N GLN A 211 -16.62 -43.63 6.77
CA GLN A 211 -16.10 -44.66 5.87
C GLN A 211 -14.72 -45.18 6.34
N PRO A 212 -14.48 -46.51 6.31
CA PRO A 212 -13.23 -47.08 6.78
C PRO A 212 -12.10 -46.99 5.73
N ARG A 213 -10.90 -46.77 6.27
CA ARG A 213 -9.58 -46.57 5.64
C ARG A 213 -9.29 -47.44 4.42
N ARG A 214 -8.67 -46.84 3.40
CA ARG A 214 -7.64 -47.50 2.58
C ARG A 214 -6.30 -46.86 2.85
N ALA A 215 -5.37 -47.68 3.34
CA ALA A 215 -3.97 -47.33 3.47
C ALA A 215 -3.34 -47.29 2.08
N ASP A 216 -2.70 -46.18 1.73
CA ASP A 216 -1.70 -46.18 0.66
C ASP A 216 -0.50 -45.35 1.11
N ASN A 217 0.59 -46.06 1.37
CA ASN A 217 1.88 -45.52 1.73
C ASN A 217 2.55 -44.95 0.48
N ARG A 218 2.73 -43.62 0.40
CA ARG A 218 3.81 -43.02 -0.40
C ARG A 218 4.48 -41.88 0.36
N LEU A 219 5.80 -41.90 0.25
CA LEU A 219 6.80 -41.16 1.00
C LEU A 219 6.86 -39.66 0.66
N HIS A 220 7.37 -38.91 1.64
CA HIS A 220 8.11 -37.64 1.56
C HIS A 220 7.37 -36.30 1.73
N GLY A 221 7.93 -35.51 2.66
CA GLY A 221 7.57 -34.12 2.98
C GLY A 221 6.81 -34.02 4.29
N LYS A 222 7.50 -33.71 5.40
CA LYS A 222 6.86 -33.51 6.72
C LYS A 222 5.80 -32.41 6.62
N ALA A 223 4.54 -32.82 6.58
CA ALA A 223 3.39 -31.95 6.73
C ALA A 223 3.45 -31.27 8.10
N TRP A 224 3.31 -29.95 8.09
CA TRP A 224 3.10 -29.13 9.27
C TRP A 224 1.90 -29.67 10.06
N GLN A 225 2.13 -30.09 11.30
CA GLN A 225 1.07 -30.28 12.27
C GLN A 225 0.83 -28.94 13.00
N PRO A 226 -0.43 -28.49 13.17
CA PRO A 226 -0.72 -27.36 14.02
C PRO A 226 -0.36 -27.74 15.46
N ARG A 227 0.68 -27.12 16.01
CA ARG A 227 0.95 -27.19 17.45
C ARG A 227 -0.15 -26.42 18.15
N LYS A 228 -0.79 -27.06 19.13
CA LYS A 228 -1.80 -26.47 20.02
C LYS A 228 -1.34 -25.09 20.49
N ASP A 229 -2.25 -24.12 20.42
CA ASP A 229 -2.06 -22.68 20.66
C ASP A 229 -1.50 -22.29 22.05
N ALA A 230 -1.18 -23.26 22.92
CA ALA A 230 -0.71 -23.00 24.29
C ALA A 230 0.79 -22.62 24.38
N ASP A 231 1.60 -22.90 23.35
CA ASP A 231 3.06 -22.71 23.41
C ASP A 231 3.59 -21.58 22.51
N LEU A 232 2.72 -20.90 21.75
CA LEU A 232 3.12 -19.84 20.82
C LEU A 232 3.46 -18.53 21.52
N GLU A 233 2.65 -18.14 22.50
CA GLU A 233 2.83 -16.88 23.23
C GLU A 233 4.16 -16.83 24.01
N PRO A 234 4.53 -17.88 24.77
CA PRO A 234 5.82 -17.90 25.47
C PRO A 234 7.01 -17.90 24.50
N ALA A 235 6.89 -18.57 23.35
CA ALA A 235 7.95 -18.64 22.35
C ALA A 235 8.18 -17.30 21.62
N VAL A 236 7.09 -16.54 21.38
CA VAL A 236 7.16 -15.19 20.80
C VAL A 236 7.76 -14.22 21.80
N ILE A 237 7.33 -14.26 23.08
CA ILE A 237 7.88 -13.41 24.14
C ILE A 237 9.38 -13.69 24.35
N TRP A 238 9.79 -14.96 24.34
CA TRP A 238 11.20 -15.32 24.47
C TRP A 238 12.05 -14.79 23.31
N ARG A 239 11.58 -14.92 22.05
CA ARG A 239 12.27 -14.32 20.90
C ARG A 239 12.29 -12.80 20.93
N MET A 240 11.25 -12.16 21.46
CA MET A 240 11.22 -10.70 21.59
C MET A 240 12.26 -10.22 22.61
N ARG A 241 12.50 -10.96 23.71
CA ARG A 241 13.59 -10.67 24.66
C ARG A 241 14.98 -10.87 24.06
N GLU A 242 15.21 -11.98 23.35
CA GLU A 242 16.52 -12.22 22.70
C GLU A 242 16.91 -11.13 21.71
N ASN A 243 15.92 -10.51 21.06
CA ASN A 243 16.12 -9.43 20.11
C ASN A 243 15.99 -8.02 20.73
N GLY A 244 15.89 -7.91 22.07
CA GLY A 244 15.85 -6.63 22.79
C GLY A 244 14.60 -5.79 22.50
N LEU A 245 13.49 -6.42 22.09
CA LEU A 245 12.24 -5.76 21.75
C LEU A 245 11.34 -5.51 22.97
N ILE A 246 11.59 -6.24 24.06
CA ILE A 246 10.93 -6.12 25.37
C ILE A 246 11.93 -6.52 26.46
N ASP A 247 11.81 -5.92 27.64
CA ASP A 247 12.63 -6.22 28.83
C ASP A 247 12.23 -7.54 29.54
#